data_AF-A0A182SC87-F1
#
_entry.id   AF-A0A182SC87-F1
#
_cell.length_a   1.000
_cell.length_b   1.000
_cell.length_c   1.000
_cell.angle_alpha   90.00
_cell.angle_beta   90.00
_cell.angle_gamma   90.00
#
_symmetry.space_group_name_H-M   'P 1'
#
loop_
_entity.id
_entity.type
_entity.pdbx_description
1 polymer ?
#
loop_
_entity_poly.entity_id
_entity_poly.type
_entity_poly.pdbx_seq_one_letter_code
_entity_poly.pdbx_strand_id
1 'polypeptide(L)'
;MCPISRQTLLAGGVLLYALLHGTQSTLHEMVDAIATFDNASDTTGTNVCIFSTANSSLPMLSPLLLPTLMSKYPTTFVDMKNYVNVDTASLASLVLLDLTAYHYEFPFQCIQKCLNIHPCYRKSAKFVILMGGTSFQRKATAIRYVEKYSIMNYILVPLTNTSGPFPVYTKHQFTGQEYYFRSSDRPVQQFFPDKLRNLNGFRFMMHGVTVYPYMLFLESEGQATGMVPNLVKHVIRDRCNGTTYFMEESKYRRVMHGLFNIPIERFHYQHIIYFREETGVFVVCPIRTV
;
A
#
# COMPACT_ATOMS: atom_id res chain seq x y z
N MET A 1 7.92 42.94 -28.14
CA MET A 1 7.88 41.78 -29.06
C MET A 1 8.87 40.74 -28.56
N CYS A 2 8.39 39.73 -27.84
CA CYS A 2 9.19 38.61 -27.33
C CYS A 2 8.70 37.33 -28.00
N PRO A 3 9.59 36.39 -28.38
CA PRO A 3 9.23 35.24 -29.19
C PRO A 3 8.55 34.17 -28.34
N ILE A 4 7.40 33.68 -28.81
CA ILE A 4 6.73 32.51 -28.25
C ILE A 4 7.54 31.28 -28.68
N SER A 5 8.16 30.62 -27.71
CA SER A 5 8.90 29.37 -27.88
C SER A 5 7.98 28.26 -28.39
N ARG A 6 8.45 27.50 -29.40
CA ARG A 6 7.83 26.32 -30.02
C ARG A 6 7.41 25.20 -29.04
N GLN A 7 7.75 25.30 -27.75
CA GLN A 7 7.39 24.32 -26.73
C GLN A 7 5.94 24.41 -26.24
N THR A 8 5.24 25.53 -26.44
CA THR A 8 3.83 25.68 -25.99
C THR A 8 2.80 25.04 -26.93
N LEU A 9 3.17 24.71 -28.17
CA LEU A 9 2.29 24.02 -29.13
C LEU A 9 2.25 22.49 -28.94
N LEU A 10 3.30 21.88 -28.40
CA LEU A 10 3.36 20.44 -28.12
C LEU A 10 2.59 20.06 -26.84
N ALA A 11 2.53 20.96 -25.84
CA ALA A 11 1.75 20.73 -24.62
C ALA A 11 0.23 20.80 -24.86
N GLY A 12 -0.22 21.61 -25.84
CA GLY A 12 -1.63 21.71 -26.21
C GLY A 12 -2.16 20.49 -26.97
N GLY A 13 -1.31 19.81 -27.76
CA GLY A 13 -1.70 18.62 -28.52
C GLY A 13 -1.96 17.37 -27.66
N VAL A 14 -1.24 17.21 -26.55
CA VAL A 14 -1.40 16.05 -25.64
C VAL A 14 -2.66 16.19 -24.76
N LEU A 15 -3.04 17.42 -24.41
CA LEU A 15 -4.26 17.69 -23.62
C LEU A 15 -5.56 17.50 -24.42
N LEU A 16 -5.53 17.67 -25.75
CA LEU A 16 -6.70 17.47 -26.60
C LEU A 16 -6.95 16.01 -27.01
N TYR A 17 -5.91 15.16 -27.04
CA TYR A 17 -6.09 13.72 -27.30
C TYR A 17 -6.74 12.97 -26.12
N ALA A 18 -6.61 13.49 -24.90
CA ALA A 18 -7.19 12.91 -23.69
C ALA A 18 -8.70 13.17 -23.52
N LEU A 19 -9.29 14.10 -24.30
CA LEU A 19 -10.69 14.51 -24.17
C LEU A 19 -11.63 13.87 -25.20
N LEU A 20 -11.11 13.11 -26.17
CA LEU A 20 -11.89 12.56 -27.30
C LEU A 20 -12.06 11.04 -27.30
N HIS A 21 -11.51 10.33 -26.32
CA HIS A 21 -11.73 8.89 -26.18
C HIS A 21 -12.66 8.62 -25.00
N GLY A 22 -13.95 8.74 -25.25
CA GLY A 22 -14.97 8.01 -24.49
C GLY A 22 -14.84 6.52 -24.80
N THR A 23 -13.71 5.92 -24.44
CA THR A 23 -13.44 4.49 -24.64
C THR A 23 -13.88 3.72 -23.41
N GLN A 24 -14.60 2.64 -23.65
CA GLN A 24 -14.89 1.62 -22.65
C GLN A 24 -13.59 1.23 -21.93
N SER A 25 -13.46 1.61 -20.65
CA SER A 25 -12.22 1.31 -19.93
C SER A 25 -12.22 -0.15 -19.46
N THR A 26 -11.46 -0.98 -20.18
CA THR A 26 -11.23 -2.37 -19.82
C THR A 26 -10.32 -2.47 -18.57
N LEU A 27 -10.39 -3.60 -17.84
CA LEU A 27 -9.50 -3.87 -16.72
C LEU A 27 -8.02 -3.69 -17.12
N HIS A 28 -7.69 -4.15 -18.32
CA HIS A 28 -6.38 -4.01 -18.92
C HIS A 28 -5.91 -2.55 -18.97
N GLU A 29 -6.71 -1.64 -19.52
CA GLU A 29 -6.36 -0.22 -19.64
C GLU A 29 -6.17 0.46 -18.28
N MET A 30 -7.01 0.13 -17.30
CA MET A 30 -6.90 0.70 -15.95
C MET A 30 -5.58 0.27 -15.29
N VAL A 31 -5.26 -1.03 -15.33
CA VAL A 31 -4.03 -1.54 -14.69
C VAL A 31 -2.79 -1.07 -15.43
N ASP A 32 -2.80 -1.02 -16.77
CA ASP A 32 -1.70 -0.49 -17.57
C ASP A 32 -1.47 1.01 -17.27
N ALA A 33 -2.53 1.80 -17.13
CA ALA A 33 -2.42 3.20 -16.74
C ALA A 33 -1.84 3.38 -15.32
N ILE A 34 -2.24 2.52 -14.36
CA ILE A 34 -1.66 2.51 -13.00
C ILE A 34 -0.17 2.17 -13.05
N ALA A 35 0.21 1.12 -13.80
CA ALA A 35 1.60 0.70 -13.95
C ALA A 35 2.45 1.79 -14.64
N THR A 36 1.92 2.43 -15.68
CA THR A 36 2.60 3.52 -16.38
C THR A 36 2.84 4.72 -15.47
N PHE A 37 1.83 5.11 -14.69
CA PHE A 37 1.96 6.19 -13.72
C PHE A 37 2.97 5.84 -12.60
N ASP A 38 2.93 4.60 -12.11
CA ASP A 38 3.89 4.12 -11.13
C ASP A 38 5.33 4.19 -11.69
N ASN A 39 5.55 3.74 -12.93
CA ASN A 39 6.85 3.72 -13.57
C ASN A 39 7.41 5.13 -13.80
N ALA A 40 6.53 6.09 -14.08
CA ALA A 40 6.91 7.49 -14.27
C ALA A 40 7.20 8.23 -12.96
N SER A 41 6.56 7.81 -11.85
CA SER A 41 6.71 8.46 -10.54
C SER A 41 7.79 7.83 -9.67
N ASP A 42 8.21 6.61 -9.98
CA ASP A 42 9.18 5.86 -9.22
C ASP A 42 10.56 5.85 -9.87
N THR A 43 11.57 6.32 -9.14
CA THR A 43 12.96 6.35 -9.61
C THR A 43 13.56 4.96 -9.82
N THR A 44 12.99 3.91 -9.22
CA THR A 44 13.44 2.52 -9.42
C THR A 44 12.70 1.80 -10.57
N GLY A 45 11.74 2.47 -11.22
CA GLY A 45 10.86 1.87 -12.21
C GLY A 45 9.83 0.91 -11.61
N THR A 46 8.89 0.45 -12.44
CA THR A 46 7.83 -0.47 -12.00
C THR A 46 8.23 -1.92 -12.13
N ASN A 47 8.20 -2.64 -11.00
CA ASN A 47 8.25 -4.09 -10.93
C ASN A 47 6.89 -4.63 -10.52
N VAL A 48 6.39 -5.64 -11.20
CA VAL A 48 5.07 -6.21 -10.97
C VAL A 48 5.19 -7.55 -10.26
N CYS A 49 4.47 -7.72 -9.16
CA CYS A 49 4.30 -9.04 -8.54
C CYS A 49 2.86 -9.52 -8.74
N ILE A 50 2.70 -10.70 -9.30
CA ILE A 50 1.40 -11.28 -9.61
C ILE A 50 1.18 -12.51 -8.74
N PHE A 51 0.15 -12.43 -7.92
CA PHE A 51 -0.39 -13.55 -7.17
C PHE A 51 -1.63 -14.03 -7.91
N SER A 52 -1.55 -15.19 -8.54
CA SER A 52 -2.70 -15.82 -9.21
C SER A 52 -2.89 -17.24 -8.71
N THR A 53 -4.12 -17.73 -8.85
CA THR A 53 -4.54 -19.04 -8.39
C THR A 53 -4.67 -19.98 -9.58
N ALA A 54 -4.45 -21.28 -9.40
CA ALA A 54 -4.54 -22.26 -10.48
C ALA A 54 -5.90 -22.26 -11.22
N ASN A 55 -6.98 -21.86 -10.55
CA ASN A 55 -8.33 -21.80 -11.10
C ASN A 55 -8.79 -20.37 -11.44
N SER A 56 -7.85 -19.47 -11.75
CA SER A 56 -8.16 -18.09 -12.10
C SER A 56 -9.11 -17.98 -13.30
N SER A 57 -10.10 -17.09 -13.20
CA SER A 57 -10.93 -16.71 -14.36
C SER A 57 -10.37 -15.48 -15.09
N LEU A 58 -9.26 -14.89 -14.62
CA LEU A 58 -8.62 -13.73 -15.23
C LEU A 58 -8.27 -13.91 -16.72
N PRO A 59 -7.71 -15.05 -17.18
CA PRO A 59 -7.44 -15.26 -18.60
C PRO A 59 -8.69 -15.21 -19.47
N MET A 60 -9.84 -15.61 -18.94
CA MET A 60 -11.12 -15.55 -19.65
C MET A 60 -11.70 -14.12 -19.64
N LEU A 61 -11.60 -13.43 -18.50
CA LEU A 61 -12.22 -12.11 -18.28
C LEU A 61 -11.42 -10.96 -18.88
N SER A 62 -10.09 -11.08 -18.90
CA SER A 62 -9.19 -10.04 -19.40
C SER A 62 -7.93 -10.69 -19.99
N PRO A 63 -8.04 -11.39 -21.13
CA PRO A 63 -6.97 -12.22 -21.71
C PRO A 63 -5.68 -11.45 -22.00
N LEU A 64 -5.77 -10.15 -22.28
CA LEU A 64 -4.62 -9.30 -22.62
C LEU A 64 -3.90 -8.73 -21.38
N LEU A 65 -4.48 -8.80 -20.18
CA LEU A 65 -3.89 -8.14 -19.01
C LEU A 65 -2.51 -8.68 -18.66
N LEU A 66 -2.39 -10.00 -18.45
CA LEU A 66 -1.13 -10.61 -18.05
C LEU A 66 -0.06 -10.53 -19.15
N PRO A 67 -0.35 -10.88 -20.42
CA PRO A 67 0.63 -10.76 -21.49
C PRO A 67 1.18 -9.33 -21.63
N THR A 68 0.32 -8.32 -21.55
CA THR A 68 0.80 -6.94 -21.69
C THR A 68 1.65 -6.50 -20.52
N LEU A 69 1.27 -6.81 -19.27
CA LEU A 69 2.10 -6.50 -18.10
C LEU A 69 3.48 -7.15 -18.19
N MET A 70 3.53 -8.44 -18.56
CA MET A 70 4.78 -9.19 -18.73
C MET A 70 5.65 -8.66 -19.85
N SER A 71 5.06 -8.11 -20.91
CA SER A 71 5.80 -7.53 -22.04
C SER A 71 6.42 -6.16 -21.72
N LYS A 72 5.81 -5.39 -20.80
CA LYS A 72 6.20 -4.01 -20.50
C LYS A 72 7.02 -3.85 -19.23
N TYR A 73 6.84 -4.73 -18.24
CA TYR A 73 7.41 -4.57 -16.92
C TYR A 73 8.05 -5.87 -16.41
N PRO A 74 9.17 -5.81 -15.68
CA PRO A 74 9.70 -6.97 -14.96
C PRO A 74 8.63 -7.53 -14.04
N THR A 75 8.31 -8.81 -14.22
CA THR A 75 7.16 -9.45 -13.57
C THR A 75 7.61 -10.71 -12.83
N THR A 76 7.28 -10.79 -11.54
CA THR A 76 7.45 -12.00 -10.73
C THR A 76 6.08 -12.66 -10.53
N PHE A 77 5.96 -13.91 -10.96
CA PHE A 77 4.81 -14.75 -10.64
C PHE A 77 5.06 -15.48 -9.33
N VAL A 78 4.22 -15.24 -8.34
CA VAL A 78 4.25 -15.98 -7.09
C VAL A 78 3.14 -17.02 -7.13
N ASP A 79 3.55 -18.26 -7.35
CA ASP A 79 2.73 -19.43 -7.05
C ASP A 79 3.07 -19.97 -5.64
N MET A 80 2.33 -20.97 -5.15
CA MET A 80 2.58 -21.55 -3.83
C MET A 80 3.89 -22.35 -3.71
N LYS A 81 4.66 -22.53 -4.79
CA LYS A 81 5.84 -23.41 -4.85
C LYS A 81 7.17 -22.65 -4.98
N ASN A 82 7.15 -21.42 -5.49
CA ASN A 82 8.36 -20.67 -5.80
C ASN A 82 8.76 -19.71 -4.67
N TYR A 83 9.97 -19.88 -4.14
CA TYR A 83 10.56 -18.96 -3.17
C TYR A 83 11.17 -17.74 -3.86
N VAL A 84 10.74 -16.54 -3.47
CA VAL A 84 11.39 -15.29 -3.89
C VAL A 84 12.47 -14.96 -2.88
N ASN A 85 13.73 -15.00 -3.30
CA ASN A 85 14.84 -14.52 -2.48
C ASN A 85 14.77 -12.99 -2.38
N VAL A 86 14.43 -12.49 -1.19
CA VAL A 86 14.21 -11.07 -0.91
C VAL A 86 15.51 -10.27 -1.00
N ASP A 87 16.67 -10.91 -0.78
CA ASP A 87 17.98 -10.25 -0.80
C ASP A 87 18.47 -9.95 -2.22
N THR A 88 17.92 -10.64 -3.22
CA THR A 88 18.32 -10.50 -4.63
C THR A 88 17.19 -10.05 -5.55
N ALA A 89 15.93 -10.14 -5.11
CA ALA A 89 14.78 -9.75 -5.90
C ALA A 89 14.52 -8.24 -5.84
N SER A 90 14.32 -7.62 -7.01
CA SER A 90 13.79 -6.27 -7.09
C SER A 90 12.35 -6.26 -6.57
N LEU A 91 12.12 -5.59 -5.45
CA LEU A 91 10.79 -5.55 -4.83
C LEU A 91 9.77 -4.86 -5.76
N ALA A 92 8.62 -5.49 -5.94
CA ALA A 92 7.52 -4.99 -6.72
C ALA A 92 6.93 -3.71 -6.14
N SER A 93 6.68 -2.75 -7.03
CA SER A 93 5.97 -1.51 -6.76
C SER A 93 4.48 -1.61 -7.06
N LEU A 94 4.09 -2.57 -7.90
CA LEU A 94 2.71 -2.90 -8.23
C LEU A 94 2.45 -4.37 -7.94
N VAL A 95 1.39 -4.66 -7.19
CA VAL A 95 0.97 -6.02 -6.89
C VAL A 95 -0.41 -6.26 -7.49
N LEU A 96 -0.51 -7.27 -8.35
CA LEU A 96 -1.79 -7.77 -8.83
C LEU A 96 -2.15 -9.02 -8.04
N LEU A 97 -3.20 -8.92 -7.23
CA LEU A 97 -3.73 -10.04 -6.45
C LEU A 97 -5.02 -10.54 -7.13
N ASP A 98 -4.91 -11.65 -7.83
CA ASP A 98 -5.99 -12.27 -8.57
C ASP A 98 -6.72 -13.30 -7.69
N LEU A 99 -7.89 -12.91 -7.18
CA LEU A 99 -8.76 -13.74 -6.34
C LEU A 99 -10.03 -14.15 -7.09
N THR A 100 -10.00 -14.10 -8.42
CA THR A 100 -11.17 -14.32 -9.26
C THR A 100 -11.70 -15.75 -9.19
N ALA A 101 -10.85 -16.72 -8.84
CA ALA A 101 -11.24 -18.11 -8.61
C ALA A 101 -12.19 -18.28 -7.41
N TYR A 102 -12.21 -17.32 -6.48
CA TYR A 102 -12.97 -17.43 -5.26
C TYR A 102 -14.23 -16.57 -5.29
N HIS A 103 -15.23 -17.04 -6.02
CA HIS A 103 -16.50 -16.34 -6.21
C HIS A 103 -17.32 -16.19 -4.92
N TYR A 104 -17.13 -17.09 -3.95
CA TYR A 104 -17.97 -17.18 -2.74
C TYR A 104 -17.22 -16.95 -1.43
N GLU A 105 -15.89 -17.15 -1.39
CA GLU A 105 -15.09 -17.05 -0.15
C GLU A 105 -13.84 -16.21 -0.38
N PHE A 106 -13.27 -15.63 0.68
CA PHE A 106 -11.99 -14.94 0.57
C PHE A 106 -10.88 -15.92 1.00
N PRO A 107 -9.91 -16.26 0.12
CA PRO A 107 -8.96 -17.36 0.33
C PRO A 107 -7.83 -16.97 1.29
N PHE A 108 -8.18 -16.70 2.54
CA PHE A 108 -7.29 -16.11 3.52
C PHE A 108 -6.03 -16.95 3.76
N GLN A 109 -6.14 -18.27 3.86
CA GLN A 109 -4.97 -19.14 4.07
C GLN A 109 -3.99 -19.09 2.91
N CYS A 110 -4.48 -18.94 1.67
CA CYS A 110 -3.66 -18.80 0.48
C CYS A 110 -2.92 -17.46 0.50
N ILE A 111 -3.64 -16.35 0.68
CA ILE A 111 -3.06 -15.01 0.74
C ILE A 111 -2.10 -14.88 1.93
N GLN A 112 -2.45 -15.43 3.09
CA GLN A 112 -1.59 -15.44 4.26
C GLN A 112 -0.27 -16.16 3.97
N LYS A 113 -0.30 -17.37 3.38
CA LYS A 113 0.92 -18.08 3.01
C LYS A 113 1.74 -17.27 2.01
N CYS A 114 1.10 -16.73 0.98
CA CYS A 114 1.77 -15.94 -0.05
C CYS A 114 2.42 -14.66 0.51
N LEU A 115 1.70 -13.84 1.27
CA LEU A 115 2.22 -12.59 1.84
C LEU A 115 3.20 -12.82 3.00
N ASN A 116 3.07 -13.90 3.77
CA ASN A 116 4.00 -14.23 4.85
C ASN A 116 5.31 -14.83 4.35
N ILE A 117 5.27 -15.67 3.32
CA ILE A 117 6.43 -16.43 2.87
C ILE A 117 7.16 -15.70 1.72
N HIS A 118 6.46 -14.87 0.94
CA HIS A 118 6.99 -14.27 -0.29
C HIS A 118 6.74 -12.76 -0.38
N PRO A 119 7.46 -11.91 0.36
CA PRO A 119 7.37 -10.46 0.21
C PRO A 119 8.11 -10.05 -1.07
N CYS A 120 7.50 -10.30 -2.22
CA CYS A 120 7.97 -9.82 -3.52
C CYS A 120 7.71 -8.32 -3.71
N TYR A 121 7.27 -7.57 -2.69
CA TYR A 121 6.74 -6.21 -2.83
C TYR A 121 7.28 -5.26 -1.76
N ARG A 122 7.38 -3.98 -2.12
CA ARG A 122 7.76 -2.91 -1.19
C ARG A 122 6.56 -2.43 -0.36
N LYS A 123 6.81 -1.81 0.80
CA LYS A 123 5.74 -1.28 1.67
C LYS A 123 4.84 -0.24 0.99
N SER A 124 5.40 0.55 0.09
CA SER A 124 4.67 1.57 -0.68
C SER A 124 3.92 1.00 -1.90
N ALA A 125 4.01 -0.32 -2.17
CA ALA A 125 3.46 -0.93 -3.36
C ALA A 125 1.95 -0.72 -3.47
N LYS A 126 1.48 -0.50 -4.70
CA LYS A 126 0.06 -0.39 -5.04
C LYS A 126 -0.52 -1.77 -5.26
N PHE A 127 -1.55 -2.14 -4.52
CA PHE A 127 -2.24 -3.42 -4.63
C PHE A 127 -3.50 -3.27 -5.46
N VAL A 128 -3.60 -4.01 -6.56
CA VAL A 128 -4.82 -4.18 -7.34
C VAL A 128 -5.38 -5.55 -7.02
N ILE A 129 -6.48 -5.59 -6.25
CA ILE A 129 -7.09 -6.83 -5.77
C ILE A 129 -8.33 -7.13 -6.59
N LEU A 130 -8.24 -8.14 -7.44
CA LEU A 130 -9.32 -8.57 -8.32
C LEU A 130 -10.24 -9.54 -7.58
N MET A 131 -11.54 -9.22 -7.53
CA MET A 131 -12.56 -10.00 -6.83
C MET A 131 -13.59 -10.53 -7.83
N GLY A 132 -13.77 -11.85 -7.91
CA GLY A 132 -14.70 -12.47 -8.87
C GLY A 132 -16.14 -12.57 -8.36
N GLY A 133 -17.13 -12.37 -9.25
CA GLY A 133 -18.54 -12.68 -8.96
C GLY A 133 -19.14 -11.92 -7.77
N THR A 134 -19.85 -12.62 -6.88
CA THR A 134 -20.51 -12.03 -5.70
C THR A 134 -19.54 -11.76 -4.54
N SER A 135 -18.28 -12.20 -4.61
CA SER A 135 -17.28 -11.99 -3.56
C SER A 135 -17.06 -10.52 -3.20
N PHE A 136 -17.28 -9.59 -4.14
CA PHE A 136 -17.20 -8.15 -3.89
C PHE A 136 -18.22 -7.67 -2.86
N GLN A 137 -19.39 -8.34 -2.74
CA GLN A 137 -20.35 -8.05 -1.66
C GLN A 137 -19.75 -8.33 -0.27
N ARG A 138 -18.73 -9.19 -0.19
CA ARG A 138 -17.98 -9.53 1.02
C ARG A 138 -16.67 -8.73 1.15
N LYS A 139 -16.54 -7.57 0.49
CA LYS A 139 -15.34 -6.70 0.55
C LYS A 139 -14.86 -6.38 1.96
N ALA A 140 -15.76 -6.29 2.96
CA ALA A 140 -15.40 -6.08 4.36
C ALA A 140 -14.39 -7.12 4.87
N THR A 141 -14.53 -8.38 4.42
CA THR A 141 -13.59 -9.46 4.73
C THR A 141 -12.23 -9.20 4.11
N ALA A 142 -12.16 -8.79 2.84
CA ALA A 142 -10.92 -8.44 2.16
C ALA A 142 -10.20 -7.27 2.86
N ILE A 143 -10.94 -6.21 3.22
CA ILE A 143 -10.43 -5.04 3.93
C ILE A 143 -9.77 -5.44 5.25
N ARG A 144 -10.45 -6.25 6.07
CA ARG A 144 -9.91 -6.74 7.35
C ARG A 144 -8.56 -7.43 7.20
N TYR A 145 -8.37 -8.14 6.09
CA TYR A 145 -7.10 -8.83 5.82
C TYR A 145 -6.01 -7.90 5.33
N VAL A 146 -6.34 -7.01 4.40
CA VAL A 146 -5.45 -5.96 3.91
C VAL A 146 -4.95 -5.10 5.07
N GLU A 147 -5.84 -4.73 6.01
CA GLU A 147 -5.50 -4.02 7.25
C GLU A 147 -4.63 -4.86 8.19
N LYS A 148 -4.92 -6.15 8.36
CA LYS A 148 -4.09 -7.08 9.16
C LYS A 148 -2.65 -7.16 8.65
N TYR A 149 -2.44 -7.04 7.34
CA TYR A 149 -1.12 -6.99 6.71
C TYR A 149 -0.60 -5.57 6.47
N SER A 150 -1.23 -4.56 7.07
CA SER A 150 -0.84 -3.15 6.95
C SER A 150 -0.64 -2.68 5.49
N ILE A 151 -1.40 -3.26 4.56
CA ILE A 151 -1.38 -2.88 3.15
C ILE A 151 -2.28 -1.64 3.02
N MET A 152 -1.66 -0.47 2.92
CA MET A 152 -2.42 0.79 2.86
C MET A 152 -2.84 1.15 1.44
N ASN A 153 -1.96 0.95 0.45
CA ASN A 153 -2.18 1.36 -0.93
C ASN A 153 -2.85 0.22 -1.70
N TYR A 154 -4.17 0.09 -1.60
CA TYR A 154 -4.91 -0.95 -2.31
C TYR A 154 -6.18 -0.43 -2.97
N ILE A 155 -6.61 -1.14 -4.00
CA ILE A 155 -7.96 -1.07 -4.56
C ILE A 155 -8.57 -2.46 -4.67
N LEU A 156 -9.87 -2.54 -4.45
CA LEU A 156 -10.69 -3.72 -4.72
C LEU A 156 -11.43 -3.49 -6.03
N VAL A 157 -11.32 -4.47 -6.93
CA VAL A 157 -11.85 -4.40 -8.28
C VAL A 157 -12.81 -5.58 -8.48
N PRO A 158 -14.13 -5.36 -8.60
CA PRO A 158 -15.08 -6.39 -8.97
C PRO A 158 -14.89 -6.72 -10.45
N LEU A 159 -14.54 -7.98 -10.72
CA LEU A 159 -14.51 -8.51 -12.06
C LEU A 159 -15.88 -9.08 -12.41
N THR A 160 -16.49 -8.48 -13.42
CA THR A 160 -17.78 -8.89 -14.01
C THR A 160 -17.64 -8.93 -15.53
N ASN A 161 -18.48 -9.70 -16.22
CA ASN A 161 -18.45 -9.85 -17.68
C ASN A 161 -18.91 -8.58 -18.43
N THR A 162 -18.98 -7.42 -17.78
CA THR A 162 -19.47 -6.19 -18.38
C THR A 162 -18.34 -5.49 -19.14
N SER A 163 -18.60 -5.12 -20.39
CA SER A 163 -17.69 -4.34 -21.24
C SER A 163 -17.61 -2.84 -20.91
N GLY A 164 -18.28 -2.40 -19.83
CA GLY A 164 -18.34 -1.00 -19.41
C GLY A 164 -17.44 -0.67 -18.22
N PRO A 165 -17.35 0.63 -17.84
CA PRO A 165 -16.66 1.05 -16.63
C PRO A 165 -17.23 0.32 -15.40
N PHE A 166 -16.34 -0.21 -14.56
CA PHE A 166 -16.70 -0.93 -13.34
C PHE A 166 -16.29 -0.12 -12.11
N PRO A 167 -16.98 -0.30 -10.96
CA PRO A 167 -16.65 0.43 -9.75
C PRO A 167 -15.35 -0.09 -9.15
N VAL A 168 -14.50 0.82 -8.68
CA VAL A 168 -13.24 0.54 -7.97
C VAL A 168 -13.39 1.07 -6.55
N TYR A 169 -12.95 0.29 -5.57
CA TYR A 169 -13.16 0.61 -4.15
C TYR A 169 -11.85 0.65 -3.37
N THR A 170 -11.73 1.60 -2.44
CA THR A 170 -10.71 1.55 -1.38
C THR A 170 -11.24 2.17 -0.10
N LYS A 171 -10.66 1.79 1.04
CA LYS A 171 -11.03 2.34 2.35
C LYS A 171 -9.83 2.91 3.08
N HIS A 172 -10.04 4.04 3.73
CA HIS A 172 -9.11 4.64 4.66
C HIS A 172 -9.17 3.90 6.00
N GLN A 173 -8.11 3.17 6.35
CA GLN A 173 -8.10 2.35 7.57
C GLN A 173 -8.20 3.17 8.86
N PHE A 174 -7.67 4.40 8.87
CA PHE A 174 -7.63 5.24 10.07
C PHE A 174 -8.94 6.02 10.31
N THR A 175 -9.49 6.68 9.28
CA THR A 175 -10.72 7.47 9.39
C THR A 175 -11.99 6.69 9.09
N GLY A 176 -11.87 5.48 8.52
CA GLY A 176 -13.00 4.68 8.05
C GLY A 176 -13.62 5.16 6.73
N GLN A 177 -13.14 6.27 6.15
CA GLN A 177 -13.68 6.85 4.93
C GLN A 177 -13.58 5.88 3.75
N GLU A 178 -14.69 5.66 3.07
CA GLU A 178 -14.76 4.82 1.87
C GLU A 178 -14.67 5.67 0.61
N TYR A 179 -13.98 5.15 -0.40
CA TYR A 179 -13.85 5.77 -1.71
C TYR A 179 -14.33 4.81 -2.79
N TYR A 180 -15.14 5.36 -3.69
CA TYR A 180 -15.64 4.67 -4.86
C TYR A 180 -15.27 5.47 -6.09
N PHE A 181 -14.66 4.81 -7.06
CA PHE A 181 -14.26 5.39 -8.33
C PHE A 181 -14.80 4.54 -9.48
N ARG A 182 -14.75 5.05 -10.70
CA ARG A 182 -14.94 4.27 -11.92
C ARG A 182 -13.57 3.89 -12.48
N SER A 183 -13.48 2.73 -13.13
CA SER A 183 -12.23 2.26 -13.77
C SER A 183 -11.66 3.25 -14.81
N SER A 184 -12.54 4.03 -15.43
CA SER A 184 -12.20 5.09 -16.39
C SER A 184 -11.71 6.38 -15.75
N ASP A 185 -11.87 6.57 -14.43
CA ASP A 185 -11.57 7.86 -13.82
C ASP A 185 -10.06 8.15 -13.90
N ARG A 186 -9.72 9.41 -14.18
CA ARG A 186 -8.36 9.93 -14.25
C ARG A 186 -8.25 11.22 -13.41
N PRO A 187 -7.09 11.53 -12.82
CA PRO A 187 -5.83 10.78 -12.86
C PRO A 187 -5.88 9.48 -12.04
N VAL A 188 -5.20 8.42 -12.47
CA VAL A 188 -5.21 7.09 -11.80
C VAL A 188 -4.63 7.12 -10.38
N GLN A 189 -3.85 8.15 -10.03
CA GLN A 189 -3.33 8.35 -8.68
C GLN A 189 -4.45 8.43 -7.64
N GLN A 190 -5.63 8.97 -8.01
CA GLN A 190 -6.74 9.14 -7.07
C GLN A 190 -7.27 7.80 -6.51
N PHE A 191 -7.03 6.69 -7.22
CA PHE A 191 -7.36 5.34 -6.75
C PHE A 191 -6.60 4.95 -5.48
N PHE A 192 -5.45 5.59 -5.23
CA PHE A 192 -4.58 5.36 -4.07
C PHE A 192 -4.41 6.66 -3.28
N PRO A 193 -5.45 7.13 -2.57
CA PRO A 193 -5.36 8.34 -1.76
C PRO A 193 -4.29 8.18 -0.67
N ASP A 194 -3.62 9.28 -0.31
CA ASP A 194 -2.62 9.28 0.76
C ASP A 194 -3.31 9.13 2.12
N LYS A 195 -3.37 7.88 2.61
CA LYS A 195 -4.01 7.51 3.87
C LYS A 195 -3.23 7.93 5.11
N LEU A 196 -1.96 8.33 4.97
CA LEU A 196 -1.14 8.75 6.11
C LEU A 196 -1.30 10.24 6.41
N ARG A 197 -1.82 11.02 5.45
CA ARG A 197 -2.02 12.46 5.60
C ARG A 197 -3.12 12.82 6.59
N ASN A 198 -4.01 11.88 6.90
CA ASN A 198 -5.11 12.10 7.84
C ASN A 198 -5.36 10.88 8.72
N LEU A 199 -4.81 10.90 9.93
CA LEU A 199 -4.93 9.88 10.96
C LEU A 199 -6.01 10.26 11.99
N ASN A 200 -7.00 11.07 11.61
CA ASN A 200 -8.04 11.49 12.52
C ASN A 200 -8.76 10.27 13.12
N GLY A 201 -8.97 10.30 14.44
CA GLY A 201 -9.52 9.19 15.21
C GLY A 201 -8.52 8.06 15.53
N PHE A 202 -7.33 8.05 14.92
CA PHE A 202 -6.28 7.08 15.23
C PHE A 202 -5.37 7.59 16.34
N ARG A 203 -5.13 6.73 17.34
CA ARG A 203 -4.21 6.96 18.44
C ARG A 203 -2.94 6.15 18.22
N PHE A 204 -1.88 6.82 17.78
CA PHE A 204 -0.56 6.22 17.70
C PHE A 204 -0.04 5.96 19.12
N MET A 205 0.38 4.73 19.40
CA MET A 205 0.75 4.28 20.74
C MET A 205 2.20 3.84 20.70
N MET A 206 3.01 4.43 21.57
CA MET A 206 4.44 4.19 21.61
C MET A 206 4.87 3.73 22.99
N HIS A 207 5.67 2.68 23.02
CA HIS A 207 6.32 2.21 24.24
C HIS A 207 7.81 2.52 24.19
N GLY A 208 8.36 2.84 25.35
CA GLY A 208 9.79 3.04 25.55
C GLY A 208 10.13 2.97 27.03
N VAL A 209 11.36 3.37 27.33
CA VAL A 209 11.88 3.49 28.70
C VAL A 209 12.40 4.90 28.89
N THR A 210 12.40 5.37 30.14
CA THR A 210 12.96 6.67 30.50
C THR A 210 14.46 6.69 30.19
N VAL A 211 14.86 7.51 29.21
CA VAL A 211 16.25 7.75 28.81
C VAL A 211 16.40 9.22 28.44
N TYR A 212 17.10 9.98 29.28
CA TYR A 212 17.42 11.38 29.00
C TYR A 212 18.46 11.47 27.85
N PRO A 213 18.33 12.41 26.89
CA PRO A 213 17.26 13.39 26.68
C PRO A 213 16.15 12.92 25.71
N TYR A 214 16.13 11.62 25.38
CA TYR A 214 15.33 11.07 24.29
C TYR A 214 13.87 10.82 24.64
N MET A 215 13.59 10.25 25.81
CA MET A 215 12.24 9.95 26.28
C MET A 215 12.16 10.06 27.80
N LEU A 216 11.27 10.91 28.29
CA LEU A 216 10.98 11.11 29.70
C LEU A 216 9.46 11.03 29.87
N PHE A 217 8.96 10.13 30.71
CA PHE A 217 7.53 10.08 31.02
C PHE A 217 7.18 11.18 32.03
N LEU A 218 6.03 11.83 31.82
CA LEU A 218 5.53 12.85 32.74
C LEU A 218 4.59 12.20 33.77
N GLU A 219 4.26 12.93 34.83
CA GLU A 219 3.34 12.45 35.88
C GLU A 219 1.95 12.10 35.33
N SER A 220 1.53 12.77 34.25
CA SER A 220 0.27 12.47 33.57
C SER A 220 0.41 11.26 32.67
N GLU A 221 -0.43 10.24 32.90
CA GLU A 221 -0.46 9.03 32.08
C GLU A 221 -0.61 9.37 30.59
N GLY A 222 0.13 8.67 29.74
CA GLY A 222 0.09 8.88 28.30
C GLY A 222 0.94 10.01 27.77
N GLN A 223 1.58 10.80 28.65
CA GLN A 223 2.41 11.92 28.27
C GLN A 223 3.89 11.59 28.44
N ALA A 224 4.67 11.94 27.41
CA ALA A 224 6.12 11.91 27.46
C ALA A 224 6.70 13.15 26.79
N THR A 225 7.90 13.53 27.20
CA THR A 225 8.72 14.61 26.64
C THR A 225 10.11 14.08 26.26
N GLY A 226 10.93 14.91 25.63
CA GLY A 226 12.22 14.53 25.06
C GLY A 226 12.19 14.51 23.53
N MET A 227 13.34 14.19 22.92
CA MET A 227 13.50 14.24 21.46
C MET A 227 12.50 13.33 20.73
N VAL A 228 12.29 12.10 21.21
CA VAL A 228 11.48 11.09 20.53
C VAL A 228 9.99 11.40 20.61
N PRO A 229 9.39 11.68 21.78
CA PRO A 229 8.00 12.11 21.86
C PRO A 229 7.73 13.38 21.05
N ASN A 230 8.67 14.33 21.01
CA ASN A 230 8.50 15.56 20.23
C ASN A 230 8.52 15.29 18.72
N LEU A 231 9.45 14.46 18.23
CA LEU A 231 9.46 14.02 16.82
C LEU A 231 8.16 13.31 16.44
N VAL A 232 7.72 12.35 17.27
CA VAL A 232 6.50 11.58 17.01
C VAL A 232 5.26 12.46 17.07
N LYS A 233 5.17 13.40 18.02
CA LYS A 233 4.09 14.40 18.06
C LYS A 233 4.09 15.25 16.79
N HIS A 234 5.25 15.72 16.34
CA HIS A 234 5.34 16.54 15.13
C HIS A 234 4.87 15.78 13.89
N VAL A 235 5.31 14.54 13.70
CA VAL A 235 4.89 13.72 12.56
C VAL A 235 3.41 13.34 12.69
N ILE A 236 2.99 12.74 13.80
CA ILE A 236 1.65 12.18 13.94
C ILE A 236 0.59 13.27 14.10
N ARG A 237 0.80 14.26 14.96
CA ARG A 237 -0.19 15.30 15.26
C ARG A 237 -0.15 16.39 14.20
N ASP A 238 1.01 16.99 13.97
CA ASP A 238 1.10 18.20 13.15
C ASP A 238 1.05 17.89 11.64
N ARG A 239 1.71 16.81 11.19
CA ARG A 239 1.75 16.45 9.76
C ARG A 239 0.62 15.52 9.32
N CYS A 240 0.21 14.62 10.21
CA CYS A 240 -0.72 13.54 9.87
C CYS A 240 -2.10 13.68 10.53
N ASN A 241 -2.38 14.71 11.33
CA ASN A 241 -3.69 14.92 11.99
C ASN A 241 -4.16 13.72 12.86
N GLY A 242 -3.23 13.07 13.56
CA GLY A 242 -3.51 11.98 14.51
C GLY A 242 -3.32 12.38 15.97
N THR A 243 -3.43 11.41 16.87
CA THR A 243 -3.12 11.57 18.30
C THR A 243 -2.03 10.61 18.74
N THR A 244 -1.31 10.95 19.82
CA THR A 244 -0.19 10.15 20.35
C THR A 244 -0.44 9.75 21.79
N TYR A 245 0.02 8.56 22.17
CA TYR A 245 0.03 8.06 23.54
C TYR A 245 1.35 7.37 23.83
N PHE A 246 1.95 7.69 24.98
CA PHE A 246 3.22 7.12 25.40
C PHE A 246 3.02 6.28 26.65
N MET A 247 3.60 5.09 26.68
CA MET A 247 3.46 4.15 27.80
C MET A 247 4.80 3.54 28.20
N GLU A 248 5.09 3.49 29.50
CA GLU A 248 6.30 2.88 30.05
C GLU A 248 6.10 1.39 30.42
N GLU A 249 4.86 1.01 30.72
CA GLU A 249 4.52 -0.34 31.20
C GLU A 249 4.82 -1.44 30.17
N SER A 250 5.70 -2.37 30.56
CA SER A 250 6.22 -3.42 29.68
C SER A 250 5.17 -4.43 29.22
N LYS A 251 4.10 -4.67 30.01
CA LYS A 251 3.02 -5.62 29.66
C LYS A 251 2.33 -5.28 28.34
N TYR A 252 2.29 -4.00 27.97
CA TYR A 252 1.61 -3.55 26.75
C TYR A 252 2.53 -3.43 25.55
N ARG A 253 3.84 -3.74 25.68
CA ARG A 253 4.79 -3.73 24.55
C ARG A 253 4.19 -4.37 23.31
N ARG A 254 3.60 -5.57 23.50
CA ARG A 254 2.68 -6.39 22.67
C ARG A 254 1.78 -5.70 21.65
N VAL A 255 1.19 -4.58 22.06
CA VAL A 255 0.07 -3.95 21.37
C VAL A 255 0.39 -2.54 20.87
N MET A 256 1.66 -2.13 21.01
CA MET A 256 2.13 -0.80 20.63
C MET A 256 2.44 -0.73 19.13
N HIS A 257 2.28 0.48 18.58
CA HIS A 257 2.54 0.82 17.18
C HIS A 257 4.02 1.19 16.94
N GLY A 258 4.68 1.76 17.95
CA GLY A 258 6.10 2.11 17.92
C GLY A 258 6.81 1.68 19.20
N LEU A 259 8.09 1.32 19.06
CA LEU A 259 8.97 0.97 20.17
C LEU A 259 10.22 1.86 20.11
N PHE A 260 10.61 2.42 21.25
CA PHE A 260 11.88 3.13 21.41
C PHE A 260 12.87 2.29 22.19
N ASN A 261 14.05 2.09 21.59
CA ASN A 261 15.20 1.43 22.21
C ASN A 261 14.91 0.02 22.78
N ILE A 262 13.96 -0.71 22.18
CA ILE A 262 13.55 -2.04 22.63
C ILE A 262 13.48 -2.99 21.42
N PRO A 263 14.37 -4.00 21.35
CA PRO A 263 14.30 -5.05 20.33
C PRO A 263 13.19 -6.05 20.69
N ILE A 264 12.17 -6.17 19.84
CA ILE A 264 11.16 -7.24 19.91
C ILE A 264 10.92 -7.75 18.49
N GLU A 265 11.12 -9.03 18.24
CA GLU A 265 10.72 -9.63 16.97
C GLU A 265 9.19 -9.77 16.90
N ARG A 266 8.58 -9.29 15.81
CA ARG A 266 7.17 -9.53 15.47
C ARG A 266 7.03 -9.96 14.02
N PHE A 267 6.08 -10.86 13.77
CA PHE A 267 5.71 -11.31 12.42
C PHE A 267 5.13 -10.21 11.52
N HIS A 268 4.68 -9.08 12.10
CA HIS A 268 4.05 -7.99 11.36
C HIS A 268 4.67 -6.64 11.74
N TYR A 269 5.00 -5.87 10.69
CA TYR A 269 5.44 -4.46 10.66
C TYR A 269 5.91 -3.87 12.00
N GLN A 270 7.21 -3.99 12.26
CA GLN A 270 7.86 -3.18 13.28
C GLN A 270 8.31 -1.85 12.65
N HIS A 271 8.12 -0.76 13.37
CA HIS A 271 8.94 0.44 13.21
C HIS A 271 9.77 0.54 14.48
N ILE A 272 11.06 0.19 14.39
CA ILE A 272 11.97 0.44 15.51
C ILE A 272 12.68 1.74 15.24
N ILE A 273 12.48 2.68 16.16
CA ILE A 273 13.24 3.92 16.14
C ILE A 273 14.39 3.71 17.11
N TYR A 274 15.58 3.52 16.54
CA TYR A 274 16.82 3.42 17.31
C TYR A 274 17.61 4.71 17.13
N PHE A 275 17.98 5.31 18.25
CA PHE A 275 18.99 6.34 18.31
C PHE A 275 20.25 5.64 18.83
N ARG A 276 21.28 5.53 17.99
CA ARG A 276 22.64 5.23 18.45
C ARG A 276 23.34 6.59 18.62
N GLU A 277 24.04 6.79 19.73
CA GLU A 277 24.88 7.96 20.00
C GLU A 277 25.89 8.20 18.85
N GLU A 278 26.37 9.39 18.47
CA GLU A 278 26.11 10.80 18.83
C GLU A 278 25.64 11.64 17.61
N THR A 279 25.35 11.05 16.44
CA THR A 279 25.15 11.87 15.20
C THR A 279 23.99 11.47 14.27
N GLY A 280 23.09 10.55 14.64
CA GLY A 280 22.07 10.12 13.68
C GLY A 280 20.78 9.50 14.24
N VAL A 281 19.68 9.77 13.53
CA VAL A 281 18.40 9.05 13.67
C VAL A 281 18.37 7.93 12.64
N PHE A 282 18.26 6.68 13.09
CA PHE A 282 18.06 5.55 12.20
C PHE A 282 16.66 4.98 12.39
N VAL A 283 15.83 5.10 11.35
CA VAL A 283 14.57 4.34 11.27
C VAL A 283 14.91 2.97 10.69
N VAL A 284 15.04 1.98 11.57
CA VAL A 284 15.28 0.60 11.12
C VAL A 284 13.91 0.00 10.79
N CYS A 285 13.62 -0.14 9.49
CA CYS A 285 12.63 -1.13 9.09
C CYS A 285 13.22 -2.51 9.39
N PRO A 286 12.52 -3.40 10.12
CA PRO A 286 13.00 -4.75 10.33
C PRO A 286 13.21 -5.38 8.95
N ILE A 287 14.42 -5.86 8.72
CA ILE A 287 14.69 -6.86 7.71
C ILE A 287 13.88 -8.08 8.17
N ARG A 288 13.09 -8.68 7.27
CA ARG A 288 12.57 -10.03 7.53
C ARG A 288 13.78 -10.95 7.59
N THR A 289 14.31 -11.21 8.76
CA THR A 289 15.17 -12.37 8.96
C THR A 289 14.25 -13.58 8.97
N VAL A 290 14.45 -14.43 7.97
CA VAL A 290 13.68 -15.65 7.70
C VAL A 290 13.71 -16.60 8.89
#